data_AF-A0A9E4C2N5-F1
#
_entry.id   AF-A0A9E4C2N5-F1
#
_cell.length_a   1.000
_cell.length_b   1.000
_cell.length_c   1.000
_cell.angle_alpha   90.00
_cell.angle_beta   90.00
_cell.angle_gamma   90.00
#
_symmetry.space_group_name_H-M   'P 1'
#
loop_
_entity.id
_entity.type
_entity.pdbx_description
1 polymer ?
#
loop_
_entity_poly.entity_id
_entity_poly.type
_entity_poly.pdbx_seq_one_letter_code
_entity_poly.pdbx_strand_id
1 'polypeptide(L)'
;MKKITTADFRDYRRDRFIDAQTTPAARLAPTYMLTNEMGVDGDICEELSPALCAKVEFDIPSAKTKGAELLFYVNADKSTADKPMRLQVNGHVLTHRQDRERMLTGGWDRKKIAAKYLKEGTNEFVFSHSGVLHIDPFPGGLADAPSSRSSRSFDGGKTWHQGTLGEARAIEGEYRDIRPKGRSARRSSTSPTKTAAAASLRGWAFAACT
;
A
#
# COMPACT_ATOMS: atom_id res chain seq x y z
N MET A 1 -14.91 -7.05 -13.61
CA MET A 1 -13.99 -6.00 -13.10
C MET A 1 -13.34 -5.30 -14.29
N LYS A 2 -13.48 -3.98 -14.46
CA LYS A 2 -12.92 -3.25 -15.61
C LYS A 2 -11.39 -3.15 -15.47
N LYS A 3 -10.66 -3.66 -16.46
CA LYS A 3 -9.19 -3.55 -16.51
C LYS A 3 -8.84 -2.09 -16.72
N ILE A 4 -8.24 -1.43 -15.73
CA ILE A 4 -7.79 -0.05 -15.85
C ILE A 4 -6.67 -0.01 -16.89
N THR A 5 -6.87 0.76 -17.95
CA THR A 5 -5.92 0.92 -19.04
C THR A 5 -5.23 2.28 -18.94
N THR A 6 -4.12 2.44 -19.68
CA THR A 6 -3.47 3.74 -19.86
C THR A 6 -4.38 4.82 -20.50
N ALA A 7 -5.45 4.41 -21.17
CA ALA A 7 -6.41 5.34 -21.77
C ALA A 7 -7.35 5.95 -20.72
N ASP A 8 -7.80 5.16 -19.74
CA ASP A 8 -8.68 5.62 -18.66
C ASP A 8 -8.07 6.78 -17.85
N PHE A 9 -6.73 6.82 -17.76
CA PHE A 9 -5.98 7.88 -17.07
C PHE A 9 -5.94 9.23 -17.80
N ARG A 10 -6.30 9.28 -19.09
CA ARG A 10 -6.40 10.55 -19.82
C ARG A 10 -7.64 11.35 -19.43
N ASP A 11 -8.63 10.71 -18.82
CA ASP A 11 -9.88 11.35 -18.40
C ASP A 11 -9.79 11.91 -16.97
N TYR A 12 -8.83 11.44 -16.16
CA TYR A 12 -8.55 11.93 -14.79
C TYR A 12 -7.45 13.02 -14.78
N ARG A 13 -7.64 14.08 -15.57
CA ARG A 13 -6.70 15.22 -15.69
C ARG A 13 -7.08 16.45 -14.86
N ARG A 14 -8.14 16.35 -14.06
CA ARG A 14 -8.69 17.47 -13.29
C ARG A 14 -8.84 17.06 -11.84
N ASP A 15 -8.23 17.86 -10.97
CA ASP A 15 -8.69 18.01 -9.59
C ASP A 15 -9.54 19.29 -9.53
N ARG A 16 -10.39 19.45 -8.51
CA ARG A 16 -11.40 20.51 -8.37
C ARG A 16 -10.85 21.94 -8.48
N PHE A 17 -9.52 22.11 -8.41
CA PHE A 17 -8.82 23.40 -8.43
C PHE A 17 -7.58 23.48 -9.34
N ILE A 18 -7.24 22.41 -10.08
CA ILE A 18 -6.05 22.39 -10.95
C ILE A 18 -6.42 21.78 -12.30
N ASP A 19 -6.38 22.62 -13.34
CA ASP A 19 -6.36 22.15 -14.73
C ASP A 19 -4.90 22.13 -15.21
N ALA A 20 -4.36 20.92 -15.34
CA ALA A 20 -2.99 20.69 -15.80
C ALA A 20 -2.77 21.08 -17.28
N GLN A 21 -3.82 21.46 -18.02
CA GLN A 21 -3.73 21.97 -19.39
C GLN A 21 -3.52 23.49 -19.43
N THR A 22 -4.03 24.23 -18.44
CA THR A 22 -3.98 25.71 -18.43
C THR A 22 -2.91 26.26 -17.48
N THR A 23 -2.37 25.41 -16.60
CA THR A 23 -1.32 25.80 -15.65
C THR A 23 0.02 25.17 -16.07
N PRO A 24 0.88 25.86 -16.85
CA PRO A 24 2.12 25.29 -17.37
C PRO A 24 3.13 24.87 -16.27
N ALA A 25 2.98 25.40 -15.05
CA ALA A 25 3.79 25.07 -13.88
C ALA A 25 3.31 23.84 -13.11
N ALA A 26 2.10 23.32 -13.35
CA ALA A 26 1.54 22.20 -12.62
C ALA A 26 1.64 20.91 -13.45
N ARG A 27 2.38 19.91 -12.95
CA ARG A 27 2.49 18.59 -13.58
C ARG A 27 2.13 17.51 -12.57
N LEU A 28 1.28 16.57 -12.98
CA LEU A 28 0.99 15.39 -12.16
C LEU A 28 2.23 14.50 -12.08
N ALA A 29 2.55 14.06 -10.87
CA ALA A 29 3.62 13.10 -10.65
C ALA A 29 3.31 11.79 -11.39
N PRO A 30 4.29 11.14 -12.04
CA PRO A 30 4.08 9.89 -12.78
C PRO A 30 4.00 8.69 -11.84
N THR A 31 3.18 8.81 -10.78
CA THR A 31 3.01 7.81 -9.73
C THR A 31 1.54 7.48 -9.58
N TYR A 32 1.25 6.18 -9.49
CA TYR A 32 -0.06 5.68 -9.10
C TYR A 32 0.02 5.09 -7.69
N MET A 33 -1.10 5.12 -6.98
CA MET A 33 -1.27 4.50 -5.67
C MET A 33 -2.30 3.38 -5.83
N LEU A 34 -1.97 2.19 -5.33
CA LEU A 34 -2.91 1.07 -5.25
C LEU A 34 -3.31 0.86 -3.79
N THR A 35 -4.58 0.60 -3.54
CA THR A 35 -5.11 0.21 -2.23
C THR A 35 -6.13 -0.91 -2.46
N ASN A 36 -6.19 -1.86 -1.54
CA ASN A 36 -7.27 -2.86 -1.49
C ASN A 36 -8.30 -2.52 -0.40
N GLU A 37 -7.95 -1.62 0.51
CA GLU A 37 -8.70 -1.20 1.70
C GLU A 37 -9.30 0.21 1.51
N MET A 38 -10.31 0.56 2.31
CA MET A 38 -11.02 1.86 2.25
C MET A 38 -10.73 2.78 3.43
N GLY A 39 -9.87 2.35 4.36
CA GLY A 39 -9.42 3.13 5.50
C GLY A 39 -10.37 3.07 6.68
N VAL A 40 -11.28 2.10 6.72
CA VAL A 40 -12.22 1.97 7.83
C VAL A 40 -11.45 1.53 9.07
N ASP A 41 -11.46 2.38 10.09
CA ASP A 41 -10.69 2.17 11.29
C ASP A 41 -11.37 1.14 12.19
N GLY A 42 -10.85 -0.08 12.18
CA GLY A 42 -11.03 -1.02 13.27
C GLY A 42 -9.69 -1.15 13.99
N ASP A 43 -9.68 -1.07 15.32
CA ASP A 43 -8.53 -1.42 16.17
C ASP A 43 -8.19 -2.93 16.12
N ILE A 44 -8.52 -3.59 15.01
CA ILE A 44 -8.27 -4.99 14.75
C ILE A 44 -6.86 -5.10 14.20
N CYS A 45 -6.01 -5.77 14.97
CA CYS A 45 -4.62 -5.93 14.64
C CYS A 45 -4.21 -7.40 14.62
N GLU A 46 -3.15 -7.68 13.87
CA GLU A 46 -2.58 -9.01 13.76
C GLU A 46 -1.08 -8.96 14.02
N GLU A 47 -0.65 -9.69 15.03
CA GLU A 47 0.77 -9.84 15.33
C GLU A 47 1.43 -10.89 14.44
N LEU A 48 2.56 -10.49 13.85
CA LEU A 48 3.35 -11.33 12.97
C LEU A 48 4.36 -12.14 13.77
N SER A 49 4.61 -13.36 13.32
CA SER A 49 5.64 -14.23 13.88
C SER A 49 6.29 -15.07 12.78
N PRO A 50 7.29 -15.93 13.07
CA PRO A 50 7.81 -16.85 12.07
C PRO A 50 6.76 -17.85 11.56
N ALA A 51 5.72 -18.15 12.35
CA ALA A 51 4.62 -19.04 11.96
C ALA A 51 3.40 -18.28 11.42
N LEU A 52 3.15 -17.08 11.94
CA LEU A 52 2.03 -16.23 11.55
C LEU A 52 2.48 -15.23 10.49
N CYS A 53 2.08 -15.46 9.24
CA CYS A 53 2.43 -14.61 8.11
C CYS A 53 1.18 -13.98 7.52
N ALA A 54 1.32 -12.74 7.06
CA ALA A 54 0.30 -12.01 6.31
C ALA A 54 0.72 -11.90 4.85
N LYS A 55 -0.20 -12.14 3.91
CA LYS A 55 0.01 -11.93 2.48
C LYS A 55 -1.02 -10.98 1.93
N VAL A 56 -0.55 -10.02 1.12
CA VAL A 56 -1.38 -9.12 0.33
C VAL A 56 -0.97 -9.17 -1.13
N GLU A 57 -1.97 -9.14 -2.01
CA GLU A 57 -1.78 -9.16 -3.45
C GLU A 57 -2.18 -7.82 -4.08
N PHE A 58 -1.34 -7.30 -4.97
CA PHE A 58 -1.63 -6.11 -5.77
C PHE A 58 -1.44 -6.36 -7.27
N ASP A 59 -2.42 -5.96 -8.07
CA ASP A 59 -2.29 -6.00 -9.53
C ASP A 59 -1.57 -4.74 -10.03
N ILE A 60 -0.31 -4.91 -10.43
CA ILE A 60 0.52 -3.84 -10.99
C ILE A 60 0.29 -3.74 -12.51
N PRO A 61 -0.21 -2.61 -13.02
CA PRO A 61 -0.70 -2.52 -14.39
C PRO A 61 0.39 -2.42 -15.47
N SER A 62 1.68 -2.35 -15.12
CA SER A 62 2.74 -2.18 -16.10
C SER A 62 4.08 -2.81 -15.70
N ALA A 63 4.66 -3.57 -16.63
CA ALA A 63 6.03 -4.08 -16.56
C ALA A 63 7.10 -2.97 -16.49
N LYS A 64 6.76 -1.73 -16.85
CA LYS A 64 7.70 -0.60 -16.89
C LYS A 64 7.78 0.18 -15.58
N THR A 65 7.39 -0.45 -14.47
CA THR A 65 7.43 0.17 -13.14
C THR A 65 8.88 0.35 -12.69
N LYS A 66 9.29 1.58 -12.36
CA LYS A 66 10.67 1.90 -11.95
C LYS A 66 10.96 1.60 -10.46
N GLY A 67 10.11 0.80 -9.83
CA GLY A 67 10.08 0.54 -8.39
C GLY A 67 8.80 1.06 -7.75
N ALA A 68 8.65 0.72 -6.47
CA ALA A 68 7.52 1.16 -5.65
C ALA A 68 7.96 1.62 -4.27
N GLU A 69 7.14 2.41 -3.59
CA GLU A 69 7.22 2.58 -2.14
C GLU A 69 6.02 1.88 -1.53
N LEU A 70 6.24 0.87 -0.68
CA LEU A 70 5.21 0.24 0.10
C LEU A 70 5.00 1.09 1.35
N LEU A 71 3.83 1.70 1.51
CA LEU A 71 3.42 2.31 2.77
C LEU A 71 2.69 1.27 3.61
N PHE A 72 2.80 1.32 4.93
CA PHE A 72 1.97 0.52 5.84
C PHE A 72 1.94 1.19 7.22
N TYR A 73 0.80 1.09 7.89
CA TYR A 73 0.61 1.65 9.22
C TYR A 73 1.21 0.71 10.27
N VAL A 74 2.04 1.29 11.14
CA VAL A 74 2.68 0.63 12.27
C VAL A 74 2.52 1.53 13.48
N ASN A 75 1.68 1.11 14.42
CA ASN A 75 1.60 1.78 15.71
C ASN A 75 2.97 1.70 16.42
N ALA A 76 3.43 2.81 16.98
CA ALA A 76 4.78 2.99 17.50
C ALA A 76 5.14 2.05 18.67
N ASP A 77 4.12 1.46 19.31
CA ASP A 77 4.23 0.60 20.49
C ASP A 77 4.75 -0.81 20.18
N LYS A 78 4.56 -1.29 18.95
CA LYS A 78 5.09 -2.60 18.49
C LYS A 78 6.15 -2.40 17.41
N SER A 79 7.15 -1.61 17.77
CA SER A 79 8.23 -1.19 16.87
C SER A 79 9.05 -2.36 16.33
N THR A 80 9.43 -2.26 15.05
CA THR A 80 10.34 -3.21 14.39
C THR A 80 11.78 -2.72 14.35
N ALA A 81 12.11 -1.66 15.12
CA ALA A 81 13.46 -1.08 15.17
C ALA A 81 14.50 -2.13 15.62
N ASP A 82 14.24 -2.82 16.73
CA ASP A 82 15.14 -3.83 17.29
C ASP A 82 14.92 -5.23 16.69
N LYS A 83 13.65 -5.61 16.51
CA LYS A 83 13.22 -6.88 15.92
C LYS A 83 12.65 -6.63 14.52
N PRO A 84 13.43 -6.88 13.45
CA PRO A 84 13.02 -6.50 12.11
C PRO A 84 11.84 -7.33 11.62
N MET A 85 10.91 -6.68 10.95
CA MET A 85 9.91 -7.35 10.13
C MET A 85 10.56 -7.90 8.87
N ARG A 86 10.23 -9.15 8.52
CA ARG A 86 10.61 -9.74 7.24
C ARG A 86 9.51 -9.49 6.23
N LEU A 87 9.85 -8.79 5.16
CA LEU A 87 9.00 -8.56 3.99
C LEU A 87 9.52 -9.42 2.84
N GLN A 88 8.64 -10.09 2.12
CA GLN A 88 8.98 -10.81 0.90
C GLN A 88 8.11 -10.30 -0.24
N VAL A 89 8.73 -9.94 -1.37
CA VAL A 89 8.04 -9.46 -2.57
C VAL A 89 8.34 -10.39 -3.73
N ASN A 90 7.32 -11.11 -4.21
CA ASN A 90 7.48 -12.14 -5.26
C ASN A 90 8.67 -13.09 -5.02
N GLY A 91 8.84 -13.56 -3.78
CA GLY A 91 9.96 -14.44 -3.39
C GLY A 91 11.24 -13.72 -2.94
N HIS A 92 11.40 -12.43 -3.23
CA HIS A 92 12.57 -11.66 -2.81
C HIS A 92 12.45 -11.15 -1.38
N VAL A 93 13.37 -11.58 -0.52
CA VAL A 93 13.37 -11.22 0.91
C VAL A 93 14.00 -9.85 1.13
N LEU A 94 13.32 -9.06 1.96
CA LEU A 94 13.69 -7.74 2.41
C LEU A 94 13.52 -7.66 3.92
N THR A 95 14.47 -6.98 4.56
CA THR A 95 14.38 -6.66 5.99
C THR A 95 13.83 -5.25 6.15
N HIS A 96 12.82 -5.09 7.00
CA HIS A 96 12.30 -3.79 7.40
C HIS A 96 12.56 -3.57 8.90
N ARG A 97 13.17 -2.42 9.20
CA ARG A 97 13.31 -1.89 10.55
C ARG A 97 12.65 -0.52 10.55
N GLN A 98 11.77 -0.30 11.51
CA GLN A 98 11.13 1.00 11.67
C GLN A 98 12.17 2.06 12.01
N ASP A 99 12.08 3.18 11.31
CA ASP A 99 12.92 4.35 11.53
C ASP A 99 12.00 5.52 11.87
N ARG A 100 11.91 5.85 13.17
CA ARG A 100 10.97 6.85 13.70
C ARG A 100 11.17 8.23 13.08
N GLU A 101 12.39 8.59 12.69
CA GLU A 101 12.68 9.89 12.07
C GLU A 101 12.16 9.97 10.62
N ARG A 102 11.96 8.81 9.99
CA ARG A 102 11.56 8.71 8.58
C ARG A 102 10.11 8.31 8.39
N MET A 103 9.42 7.97 9.47
CA MET A 103 7.99 7.74 9.52
C MET A 103 7.23 8.98 9.04
N LEU A 104 6.12 8.75 8.37
CA LEU A 104 5.16 9.79 8.06
C LEU A 104 4.30 10.04 9.30
N THR A 105 3.68 11.22 9.37
CA THR A 105 2.80 11.60 10.49
C THR A 105 1.71 10.56 10.72
N GLY A 106 1.41 10.28 11.99
CA GLY A 106 0.33 9.36 12.36
C GLY A 106 0.65 7.89 12.14
N GLY A 107 1.86 7.43 12.47
CA GLY A 107 2.19 6.00 12.57
C GLY A 107 2.49 5.28 11.24
N TRP A 108 2.65 6.01 10.15
CA TRP A 108 2.89 5.42 8.83
C TRP A 108 4.37 5.21 8.56
N ASP A 109 4.75 4.02 8.12
CA ASP A 109 6.10 3.72 7.65
C ASP A 109 6.11 3.39 6.16
N ARG A 110 7.30 3.32 5.57
CA ARG A 110 7.53 3.11 4.16
C ARG A 110 8.74 2.24 3.89
N LYS A 111 8.60 1.34 2.91
CA LYS A 111 9.69 0.54 2.37
C LYS A 111 9.82 0.75 0.87
N LYS A 112 11.00 1.16 0.41
CA LYS A 112 11.32 1.19 -1.03
C LYS A 112 11.48 -0.23 -1.56
N ILE A 113 10.81 -0.52 -2.66
CA ILE A 113 10.81 -1.79 -3.38
C ILE A 113 11.47 -1.57 -4.74
N ALA A 114 12.54 -2.31 -5.00
CA ALA A 114 13.26 -2.21 -6.26
C ALA A 114 12.40 -2.73 -7.43
N ALA A 115 12.52 -2.10 -8.60
CA ALA A 115 11.79 -2.49 -9.82
C ALA A 115 11.92 -3.98 -10.15
N LYS A 116 13.13 -4.55 -9.98
CA LYS A 116 13.43 -5.95 -10.26
C LYS A 116 12.65 -6.97 -9.42
N TYR A 117 12.03 -6.54 -8.32
CA TYR A 117 11.18 -7.41 -7.48
C TYR A 117 9.71 -7.34 -7.87
N LEU A 118 9.35 -6.46 -8.82
CA LEU A 118 7.98 -6.24 -9.26
C LEU A 118 7.81 -6.82 -10.67
N LYS A 119 6.61 -7.31 -10.96
CA LYS A 119 6.19 -7.79 -12.27
C LYS A 119 4.89 -7.14 -12.71
N GLU A 120 4.58 -7.20 -13.99
CA GLU A 120 3.24 -6.86 -14.47
C GLU A 120 2.22 -7.91 -14.00
N GLY A 121 1.02 -7.47 -13.63
CA GLY A 121 -0.02 -8.32 -13.05
C GLY A 121 0.10 -8.46 -11.54
N THR A 122 -0.34 -9.60 -11.01
CA THR A 122 -0.44 -9.82 -9.56
C THR A 122 0.93 -9.95 -8.90
N ASN A 123 1.20 -9.13 -7.90
CA ASN A 123 2.41 -9.15 -7.09
C ASN A 123 2.05 -9.52 -5.65
N GLU A 124 2.81 -10.43 -5.07
CA GLU A 124 2.61 -10.88 -3.69
C GLU A 124 3.56 -10.15 -2.74
N PHE A 125 3.02 -9.68 -1.62
CA PHE A 125 3.75 -9.07 -0.51
C PHE A 125 3.45 -9.87 0.75
N VAL A 126 4.48 -10.50 1.31
CA VAL A 126 4.35 -11.35 2.50
C VAL A 126 5.11 -10.73 3.67
N PHE A 127 4.44 -10.55 4.80
CA PHE A 127 4.98 -10.01 6.05
C PHE A 127 5.06 -11.12 7.10
N SER A 128 6.14 -11.15 7.88
CA SER A 128 6.35 -12.19 8.90
C SER A 128 7.38 -11.75 9.96
N HIS A 129 7.63 -12.64 10.92
CA HIS A 129 8.60 -12.56 12.01
C HIS A 129 8.27 -11.58 13.15
N SER A 130 8.06 -10.31 12.85
CA SER A 130 7.84 -9.28 13.86
C SER A 130 7.02 -8.13 13.30
N GLY A 131 6.37 -7.40 14.20
CA GLY A 131 5.50 -6.28 13.85
C GLY A 131 4.02 -6.65 13.87
N VAL A 132 3.19 -5.67 13.54
CA VAL A 132 1.74 -5.78 13.52
C VAL A 132 1.20 -5.18 12.25
N LEU A 133 0.18 -5.82 11.68
CA LEU A 133 -0.64 -5.24 10.61
C LEU A 133 -2.06 -5.00 11.12
N HIS A 134 -2.69 -3.95 10.63
CA HIS A 134 -4.08 -3.65 10.95
C HIS A 134 -5.00 -4.23 9.88
N ILE A 135 -6.26 -4.49 10.24
CA ILE A 135 -7.23 -5.12 9.36
C ILE A 135 -8.43 -4.20 9.19
N ASP A 136 -8.75 -3.87 7.94
CA ASP A 136 -10.04 -3.33 7.55
C ASP A 136 -11.02 -4.52 7.49
N PRO A 137 -12.11 -4.57 8.28
CA PRO A 137 -13.00 -5.72 8.35
C PRO A 137 -13.86 -5.92 7.10
N PHE A 138 -13.68 -5.11 6.05
CA PHE A 138 -14.41 -5.23 4.79
C PHE A 138 -13.50 -5.72 3.65
N PRO A 139 -13.85 -6.84 2.98
CA PRO A 139 -13.07 -7.35 1.84
C PRO A 139 -13.06 -6.31 0.71
N GLY A 140 -11.95 -6.14 -0.02
CA GLY A 140 -11.84 -5.12 -1.06
C GLY A 140 -12.20 -3.70 -0.61
N GLY A 141 -12.18 -3.43 0.70
CA GLY A 141 -12.59 -2.19 1.34
C GLY A 141 -14.10 -1.88 1.26
N LEU A 142 -14.92 -2.78 0.73
CA LEU A 142 -16.37 -2.60 0.62
C LEU A 142 -17.10 -3.79 1.24
N ALA A 143 -18.19 -3.54 1.96
CA ALA A 143 -18.95 -4.61 2.61
C ALA A 143 -19.42 -5.70 1.63
N ASP A 144 -19.66 -5.35 0.36
CA ASP A 144 -20.20 -6.25 -0.64
C ASP A 144 -19.14 -6.79 -1.63
N ALA A 145 -17.83 -6.56 -1.39
CA ALA A 145 -16.83 -7.06 -2.31
C ALA A 145 -16.74 -8.60 -2.23
N PRO A 146 -16.74 -9.32 -3.37
CA PRO A 146 -16.89 -10.77 -3.37
C PRO A 146 -15.63 -11.54 -2.94
N SER A 147 -14.49 -10.87 -2.76
CA SER A 147 -13.22 -11.55 -2.47
C SER A 147 -12.18 -10.59 -1.89
N SER A 148 -11.43 -11.06 -0.89
CA SER A 148 -10.29 -10.37 -0.31
C SER A 148 -9.00 -10.65 -1.09
N ARG A 149 -8.10 -9.67 -1.17
CA ARG A 149 -6.72 -9.80 -1.66
C ARG A 149 -5.71 -10.03 -0.53
N SER A 150 -6.22 -10.23 0.67
CA SER A 150 -5.47 -10.53 1.88
C SER A 150 -5.68 -11.97 2.31
N SER A 151 -4.61 -12.60 2.78
CA SER A 151 -4.64 -13.97 3.29
C SER A 151 -3.62 -14.14 4.40
N ARG A 152 -3.89 -15.09 5.28
CA ARG A 152 -3.08 -15.39 6.44
C ARG A 152 -2.51 -16.80 6.37
N SER A 153 -1.31 -16.98 6.86
CA SER A 153 -0.71 -18.29 7.09
C SER A 153 -0.49 -18.52 8.58
N PHE A 154 -0.67 -19.77 9.00
CA PHE A 154 -0.45 -20.22 10.38
C PHE A 154 0.74 -21.17 10.52
N ASP A 155 1.42 -21.48 9.41
CA ASP A 155 2.47 -22.50 9.32
C ASP A 155 3.74 -22.01 8.63
N GLY A 156 3.97 -20.70 8.67
CA GLY A 156 5.16 -20.05 8.11
C GLY A 156 5.09 -19.85 6.60
N GLY A 157 3.88 -19.76 6.02
CA GLY A 157 3.66 -19.49 4.61
C GLY A 157 3.51 -20.74 3.72
N LYS A 158 3.27 -21.94 4.31
CA LYS A 158 3.05 -23.16 3.52
C LYS A 158 1.61 -23.26 3.05
N THR A 159 0.64 -22.89 3.92
CA THR A 159 -0.77 -22.74 3.56
C THR A 159 -1.23 -21.29 3.74
N TRP A 160 -2.20 -20.88 2.91
CA TRP A 160 -2.79 -19.54 2.91
C TRP A 160 -4.30 -19.65 3.04
N HIS A 161 -4.86 -18.88 3.96
CA HIS A 161 -6.27 -18.87 4.29
C HIS A 161 -6.82 -17.46 4.08
N GLN A 162 -7.83 -17.34 3.22
CA GLN A 162 -8.67 -16.13 3.12
C GLN A 162 -9.80 -16.21 4.15
N GLY A 163 -10.46 -15.10 4.45
CA GLY A 163 -11.63 -15.10 5.35
C GLY A 163 -11.33 -15.37 6.83
N THR A 164 -10.05 -15.42 7.21
CA THR A 164 -9.61 -15.89 8.54
C THR A 164 -8.63 -14.92 9.19
N LEU A 165 -8.82 -13.62 8.93
CA LEU A 165 -7.97 -12.57 9.51
C LEU A 165 -8.33 -12.31 10.98
N GLY A 166 -7.42 -11.63 11.68
CA GLY A 166 -7.56 -11.22 13.07
C GLY A 166 -7.45 -12.38 14.06
N GLU A 167 -7.46 -12.07 15.36
CA GLU A 167 -7.19 -13.05 16.41
C GLU A 167 -8.19 -14.22 16.40
N ALA A 168 -9.49 -13.93 16.24
CA ALA A 168 -10.56 -14.91 16.19
C ALA A 168 -10.66 -15.71 14.89
N ARG A 169 -9.85 -15.38 13.86
CA ARG A 169 -9.81 -16.06 12.55
C ARG A 169 -11.17 -16.11 11.83
N ALA A 170 -11.97 -15.06 11.97
CA ALA A 170 -13.33 -15.00 11.44
C ALA A 170 -13.58 -13.75 10.60
N ILE A 171 -12.53 -13.00 10.26
CA ILE A 171 -12.65 -11.72 9.55
C ILE A 171 -12.32 -11.91 8.07
N GLU A 172 -13.29 -11.61 7.22
CA GLU A 172 -13.16 -11.55 5.76
C GLU A 172 -12.63 -10.19 5.27
N GLY A 173 -11.62 -9.66 5.95
CA GLY A 173 -11.13 -8.30 5.75
C GLY A 173 -9.97 -8.16 4.76
N GLU A 174 -9.38 -6.97 4.75
CA GLU A 174 -8.13 -6.63 4.07
C GLU A 174 -7.09 -6.17 5.08
N TYR A 175 -5.82 -6.52 4.88
CA TYR A 175 -4.75 -5.85 5.62
C TYR A 175 -4.73 -4.38 5.21
N ARG A 176 -4.97 -3.53 6.19
CA ARG A 176 -5.09 -2.10 6.04
C ARG A 176 -3.75 -1.49 5.61
N ASP A 177 -3.86 -0.35 4.94
CA ASP A 177 -2.79 0.63 4.79
C ASP A 177 -1.58 0.20 3.96
N ILE A 178 -1.61 -0.95 3.29
CA ILE A 178 -0.54 -1.34 2.38
C ILE A 178 -0.72 -0.65 1.03
N ARG A 179 0.19 0.27 0.69
CA ARG A 179 0.08 1.10 -0.53
C ARG A 179 1.35 1.05 -1.36
N PRO A 180 1.41 0.31 -2.47
CA PRO A 180 2.51 0.44 -3.41
C PRO A 180 2.36 1.71 -4.24
N LYS A 181 3.34 2.60 -4.13
CA LYS A 181 3.48 3.81 -4.96
C LYS A 181 4.44 3.55 -6.11
N GLY A 182 3.91 3.16 -7.27
CA GLY A 182 4.73 2.83 -8.45
C GLY A 182 5.14 4.06 -9.25
N ARG A 183 6.23 3.98 -10.03
CA ARG A 183 6.62 4.98 -11.04
C ARG A 183 6.45 4.41 -12.44
N SER A 184 5.59 5.00 -13.28
CA SER A 184 5.46 4.58 -14.69
C SER A 184 6.62 5.13 -15.54
N ALA A 185 7.13 4.34 -16.49
CA ALA A 185 8.10 4.83 -17.48
C ALA A 185 7.48 5.76 -18.53
N ARG A 186 6.15 5.73 -18.73
CA ARG A 186 5.42 6.71 -19.55
C ARG A 186 4.76 7.73 -18.63
N ARG A 187 4.92 9.02 -18.95
CA ARG A 187 4.22 10.12 -18.27
C ARG A 187 2.71 9.91 -18.47
N SER A 188 2.05 9.41 -17.43
CA SER A 188 0.60 9.29 -17.38
C SER A 188 0.14 9.77 -16.00
N SER A 189 -0.78 10.72 -16.02
CA SER A 189 -1.47 11.28 -14.86
C SER A 189 -2.40 10.26 -14.24
N THR A 190 -2.32 10.05 -12.94
CA THR A 190 -3.41 9.41 -12.20
C THR A 190 -3.80 10.39 -11.08
N SER A 191 -5.03 10.91 -11.08
CA SER A 191 -5.51 11.72 -9.95
C SER A 191 -5.65 10.82 -8.72
N PRO A 192 -5.21 11.24 -7.52
CA PRO A 192 -5.60 10.55 -6.30
C PRO A 192 -7.08 10.84 -6.02
N THR A 193 -7.91 9.80 -5.95
CA THR A 193 -9.24 9.93 -5.36
C THR A 193 -9.06 10.03 -3.84
N LYS A 194 -9.43 11.19 -3.27
CA LYS A 194 -9.52 11.50 -1.83
C LYS A 194 -8.24 11.31 -1.00
N THR A 195 -7.37 12.32 -1.00
CA THR A 195 -6.55 12.67 0.18
C THR A 195 -7.26 13.81 0.91
N ALA A 196 -8.15 13.47 1.84
CA ALA A 196 -8.80 14.43 2.72
C ALA A 196 -8.73 13.94 4.17
N ALA A 197 -7.51 13.66 4.64
CA ALA A 197 -7.13 13.70 6.05
C ALA A 197 -5.59 13.69 6.10
N ALA A 198 -5.01 14.56 6.92
CA ALA A 198 -3.57 14.74 7.14
C ALA A 198 -2.75 15.56 6.11
N ALA A 199 -3.36 16.60 5.50
CA ALA A 199 -2.61 17.73 4.92
C ALA A 199 -3.13 19.06 5.47
N SER A 200 -3.05 19.20 6.79
CA SER A 200 -3.28 20.42 7.57
C SER A 200 -2.41 20.20 8.82
N LEU A 201 -1.44 21.01 9.21
CA LEU A 201 -1.06 22.37 8.92
C LEU A 201 0.44 22.47 9.20
N ARG A 202 1.21 22.98 8.24
CA ARG A 202 2.26 24.01 8.37
C ARG A 202 3.07 23.96 7.08
N GLY A 203 3.20 25.13 6.48
CA GLY A 203 3.58 25.30 5.09
C GLY A 203 4.82 24.53 4.71
N TRP A 204 4.88 24.13 3.45
CA TRP A 204 5.96 24.47 2.53
C TRP A 204 5.33 24.50 1.13
N ALA A 205 5.33 25.67 0.54
CA ALA A 205 5.15 25.81 -0.89
C ALA A 205 6.34 25.08 -1.55
N PHE A 206 6.08 24.03 -2.33
CA PHE A 206 7.08 23.56 -3.29
C PHE A 206 7.11 24.55 -4.45
N ALA A 207 7.83 25.65 -4.24
CA ALA A 207 8.49 26.36 -5.31
C ALA A 207 9.58 25.43 -5.86
N ALA A 208 9.45 25.04 -7.12
CA ALA A 208 10.59 24.59 -7.91
C ALA A 208 10.89 25.71 -8.91
N CYS A 209 11.69 26.68 -8.47
CA CYS A 209 12.41 27.60 -9.35
C CYS A 209 13.76 26.97 -9.72
N THR A 210 14.07 27.13 -11.01
CA THR A 210 15.31 26.85 -11.78
C THR A 210 15.80 25.41 -11.84
#